data_AF-A0A1G0IM74-F1
#
_entry.id   AF-A0A1G0IM74-F1
#
_cell.length_a   1.000
_cell.length_b   1.000
_cell.length_c   1.000
_cell.angle_alpha   90.00
_cell.angle_beta   90.00
_cell.angle_gamma   90.00
#
_symmetry.space_group_name_H-M   'P 1'
#
loop_
_entity.id
_entity.type
_entity.pdbx_description
1 polymer ?
#
loop_
_entity_poly.entity_id
_entity_poly.type
_entity_poly.pdbx_seq_one_letter_code
_entity_poly.pdbx_strand_id
1 'polypeptide(L)'
;MKIKTPVFLLLFFIFHAAFSDCVDGSIIPNVPLSFYGNSLGTYTIDLTATLNAATDGNKHTGNPFYEKKWYGECPGGLDADQQSCIEFTVYPNDQNFSPAGIMEKIEQYNDGNTNRGEVRIITNDNRSQYVYTTDHEATYCGPYNFK
;
A
#
# COMPACT_ATOMS: atom_id res chain seq x y z
N MET A 1 -0.07 -49.53 36.33
CA MET A 1 0.83 -49.11 35.23
C MET A 1 0.27 -47.80 34.67
N LYS A 2 0.98 -46.69 34.82
CA LYS A 2 0.52 -45.33 34.45
C LYS A 2 0.87 -45.08 32.98
N ILE A 3 -0.12 -44.83 32.12
CA ILE A 3 0.10 -44.28 30.79
C ILE A 3 -0.14 -42.78 30.90
N LYS A 4 0.94 -42.00 30.86
CA LYS A 4 0.90 -40.54 30.74
C LYS A 4 0.86 -40.21 29.26
N THR A 5 -0.27 -39.74 28.75
CA THR A 5 -0.36 -39.14 27.42
C THR A 5 0.13 -37.69 27.54
N PRO A 6 1.16 -37.25 26.79
CA PRO A 6 1.48 -35.83 26.72
C PRO A 6 0.40 -35.15 25.88
N VAL A 7 -0.37 -34.27 26.51
CA VAL A 7 -1.22 -33.31 25.81
C VAL A 7 -0.27 -32.33 25.11
N PHE A 8 -0.03 -32.60 23.83
CA PHE A 8 0.66 -31.67 22.95
C PHE A 8 -0.33 -30.54 22.67
N LEU A 9 -0.23 -29.47 23.47
CA LEU A 9 -0.99 -28.24 23.29
C LEU A 9 -0.42 -27.54 22.05
N LEU A 10 -0.93 -27.89 20.88
CA LEU A 10 -0.63 -27.20 19.63
C LEU A 10 -1.33 -25.84 19.68
N LEU A 11 -0.64 -24.83 20.18
CA LEU A 11 -1.03 -23.43 20.06
C LEU A 11 -0.96 -23.05 18.58
N PHE A 12 -2.06 -23.25 17.86
CA PHE A 12 -2.31 -22.61 16.57
C PHE A 12 -2.46 -21.10 16.84
N PHE A 13 -1.38 -20.35 16.70
CA PHE A 13 -1.47 -18.91 16.45
C PHE A 13 -2.06 -18.74 15.05
N ILE A 14 -3.38 -18.61 14.99
CA ILE A 14 -4.08 -18.18 13.78
C ILE A 14 -3.72 -16.69 13.61
N PHE A 15 -2.64 -16.43 12.87
CA PHE A 15 -2.42 -15.12 12.26
C PHE A 15 -3.60 -14.89 11.32
N HIS A 16 -4.62 -14.18 11.80
CA HIS A 16 -5.58 -13.53 10.93
C HIS A 16 -4.78 -12.47 10.18
N ALA A 17 -4.29 -12.81 8.98
CA ALA A 17 -3.99 -11.81 7.99
C ALA A 17 -5.29 -11.01 7.83
N ALA A 18 -5.29 -9.78 8.33
CA ALA A 18 -6.38 -8.86 8.09
C ALA A 18 -6.34 -8.59 6.58
N PHE A 19 -7.13 -9.36 5.83
CA PHE A 19 -7.45 -9.00 4.47
C PHE A 19 -8.15 -7.65 4.58
N SER A 20 -7.45 -6.59 4.21
CA SER A 20 -8.10 -5.33 3.89
C SER A 20 -9.03 -5.66 2.73
N ASP A 21 -10.34 -5.77 3.00
CA ASP A 21 -11.32 -5.77 1.92
C ASP A 21 -11.02 -4.56 1.03
N CYS A 22 -10.89 -4.78 -0.28
CA CYS A 22 -10.62 -3.69 -1.20
C CYS A 22 -11.72 -2.63 -1.04
N VAL A 23 -11.31 -1.38 -0.81
CA VAL A 23 -12.23 -0.26 -0.67
C VAL A 23 -12.16 0.54 -1.96
N ASP A 24 -13.30 0.65 -2.63
CA ASP A 24 -13.45 1.58 -3.74
C ASP A 24 -13.52 3.00 -3.19
N GLY A 25 -12.43 3.75 -3.31
CA GLY A 25 -12.41 5.14 -2.88
C GLY A 25 -11.02 5.78 -2.85
N SER A 26 -10.99 7.08 -2.58
CA SER A 26 -9.76 7.82 -2.32
C SER A 26 -9.33 7.76 -0.84
N ILE A 27 -10.20 7.28 0.06
CA ILE A 27 -9.90 7.11 1.48
C ILE A 27 -9.92 5.61 1.79
N ILE A 28 -8.78 5.09 2.23
CA ILE A 28 -8.61 3.66 2.58
C ILE A 28 -8.51 3.55 4.10
N PRO A 29 -9.56 3.07 4.79
CA PRO A 29 -9.55 2.92 6.24
C PRO A 29 -8.81 1.65 6.68
N ASN A 30 -8.30 1.68 7.91
CA ASN A 30 -7.82 0.51 8.65
C ASN A 30 -6.67 -0.28 7.98
N VAL A 31 -5.75 0.39 7.30
CA VAL A 31 -4.61 -0.26 6.65
C VAL A 31 -3.50 -0.53 7.66
N PRO A 32 -3.17 -1.81 7.95
CA PRO A 32 -2.00 -2.14 8.74
C PRO A 32 -0.74 -1.90 7.91
N LEU A 33 0.19 -1.11 8.44
CA LEU A 33 1.45 -0.79 7.77
C LEU A 33 2.63 -1.38 8.54
N SER A 34 3.69 -1.77 7.82
CA SER A 34 4.85 -2.42 8.41
C SER A 34 6.16 -2.10 7.71
N PHE A 35 7.16 -1.81 8.51
CA PHE A 35 8.47 -1.37 8.08
C PHE A 35 9.58 -2.36 8.45
N TYR A 36 10.13 -3.07 7.46
CA TYR A 36 11.10 -4.16 7.67
C TYR A 36 10.67 -5.15 8.77
N GLY A 37 9.39 -5.52 8.78
CA GLY A 37 8.80 -6.43 9.76
C GLY A 37 8.39 -5.79 11.09
N ASN A 38 8.66 -4.49 11.30
CA ASN A 38 8.17 -3.74 12.45
C ASN A 38 6.80 -3.13 12.15
N SER A 39 5.82 -3.31 13.04
CA SER A 39 4.50 -2.69 12.85
C SER A 39 4.60 -1.17 13.00
N LEU A 40 4.10 -0.42 12.00
CA LEU A 40 3.91 1.02 12.10
C LEU A 40 2.57 1.38 12.76
N GLY A 41 1.67 0.40 12.88
CA GLY A 41 0.29 0.55 13.34
C GLY A 41 -0.72 0.51 12.19
N THR A 42 -1.94 0.94 12.48
CA THR A 42 -3.06 0.94 11.54
C THR A 42 -3.41 2.38 11.19
N TYR A 43 -3.51 2.68 9.89
CA TYR A 43 -3.74 4.02 9.39
C TYR A 43 -4.97 4.09 8.47
N THR A 44 -5.61 5.25 8.46
CA THR A 44 -6.43 5.69 7.34
C THR A 44 -5.53 6.42 6.35
N ILE A 45 -5.60 6.04 5.08
CA ILE A 45 -4.80 6.63 4.00
C ILE A 45 -5.70 7.47 3.11
N ASP A 46 -5.32 8.74 2.88
CA ASP A 46 -5.97 9.64 1.94
C ASP A 46 -5.13 9.74 0.65
N LEU A 47 -5.69 9.21 -0.43
CA LEU A 47 -5.11 9.21 -1.77
C LEU A 47 -5.56 10.41 -2.61
N THR A 48 -6.46 11.26 -2.11
CA THR A 48 -7.13 12.31 -2.90
C THR A 48 -6.12 13.23 -3.59
N ALA A 49 -5.10 13.69 -2.86
CA ALA A 49 -4.06 14.55 -3.43
C ALA A 49 -3.26 13.83 -4.53
N THR A 50 -2.89 12.56 -4.31
CA THR A 50 -2.14 11.76 -5.28
C THR A 50 -2.98 11.44 -6.52
N LEU A 51 -4.27 11.12 -6.37
CA LEU A 51 -5.18 10.86 -7.49
C LEU A 51 -5.40 12.11 -8.33
N ASN A 52 -5.60 13.27 -7.70
CA ASN A 52 -5.71 14.54 -8.41
C ASN A 52 -4.44 14.84 -9.23
N ALA A 53 -3.26 14.64 -8.62
CA ALA A 53 -1.98 14.80 -9.31
C ALA A 53 -1.76 13.75 -10.41
N ALA A 54 -2.23 12.53 -10.23
CA ALA A 54 -2.15 11.52 -11.28
C ALA A 54 -2.90 11.98 -12.54
N THR A 55 -4.05 12.64 -12.38
CA THR A 55 -4.87 13.11 -13.51
C THR A 55 -4.43 14.43 -14.14
N ASP A 56 -3.51 15.19 -13.53
CA ASP A 56 -3.13 16.53 -14.01
C ASP A 56 -2.13 16.52 -15.19
N GLY A 57 -1.55 15.36 -15.50
CA GLY A 57 -0.60 15.15 -16.60
C GLY A 57 0.81 15.71 -16.35
N ASN A 58 1.06 16.35 -15.21
CA ASN A 58 2.38 16.86 -14.84
C ASN A 58 3.23 15.75 -14.22
N LYS A 59 4.54 15.90 -14.32
CA LYS A 59 5.51 15.03 -13.64
C LYS A 59 5.71 15.50 -12.21
N HIS A 60 5.47 14.62 -11.24
CA HIS A 60 5.63 14.93 -9.82
C HIS A 60 6.83 14.22 -9.21
N THR A 61 7.73 14.97 -8.57
CA THR A 61 8.90 14.40 -7.90
C THR A 61 9.05 14.91 -6.48
N GLY A 62 8.73 14.09 -5.48
CA GLY A 62 9.03 14.37 -4.08
C GLY A 62 7.84 14.18 -3.14
N ASN A 63 7.89 14.79 -1.96
CA ASN A 63 6.76 14.79 -1.03
C ASN A 63 5.64 15.68 -1.62
N PRO A 64 4.36 15.27 -1.62
CA PRO A 64 3.77 14.11 -0.94
C PRO A 64 3.62 12.85 -1.79
N PHE A 65 4.05 12.85 -3.04
CA PHE A 65 4.06 11.67 -3.91
C PHE A 65 5.11 11.79 -5.01
N TYR A 66 5.73 10.65 -5.34
CA TYR A 66 6.74 10.57 -6.40
C TYR A 66 6.22 9.72 -7.56
N GLU A 67 6.25 10.31 -8.74
CA GLU A 67 5.91 9.68 -10.00
C GLU A 67 7.14 9.03 -10.65
N LYS A 68 6.98 7.79 -11.12
CA LYS A 68 7.94 7.12 -11.99
C LYS A 68 7.24 6.18 -12.95
N LYS A 69 8.00 5.71 -13.94
CA LYS A 69 7.59 4.59 -14.78
C LYS A 69 7.45 3.32 -13.93
N TRP A 70 6.34 2.60 -14.12
CA TRP A 70 6.18 1.24 -13.62
C TRP A 70 6.98 0.29 -14.50
N TYR A 71 7.88 -0.47 -13.89
CA TYR A 71 8.75 -1.42 -14.59
C TYR A 71 8.27 -2.88 -14.47
N GLY A 72 7.27 -3.14 -13.63
CA GLY A 72 6.61 -4.45 -13.55
C GLY A 72 5.55 -4.62 -14.64
N GLU A 73 4.88 -5.76 -14.61
CA GLU A 73 3.68 -5.98 -15.42
C GLU A 73 2.56 -5.05 -14.91
N CYS A 74 1.88 -4.38 -15.83
CA CYS A 74 0.70 -3.58 -15.48
C CYS A 74 -0.34 -4.49 -14.81
N PRO A 75 -0.90 -4.09 -13.65
CA PRO A 75 -1.99 -4.83 -13.04
C PRO A 75 -3.15 -5.04 -14.02
N GLY A 76 -3.70 -6.25 -14.06
CA GLY A 76 -4.73 -6.63 -15.04
C GLY A 76 -5.93 -5.68 -15.04
N GLY A 77 -6.39 -5.29 -16.22
CA GLY A 77 -7.45 -4.29 -16.40
C GLY A 77 -6.94 -2.86 -16.62
N LEU A 78 -5.64 -2.61 -16.42
CA LEU A 78 -4.96 -1.38 -16.87
C LEU A 78 -4.23 -1.55 -18.21
N ASP A 79 -4.10 -2.78 -18.68
CA ASP A 79 -3.26 -3.25 -19.77
C ASP A 79 -3.96 -3.32 -21.14
N ALA A 80 -5.16 -2.74 -21.25
CA ALA A 80 -6.04 -2.93 -22.41
C ALA A 80 -5.37 -2.62 -23.76
N ASP A 81 -4.43 -1.67 -23.82
CA ASP A 81 -3.81 -1.28 -25.10
C ASP A 81 -2.31 -0.88 -25.06
N GLN A 82 -1.64 -0.76 -23.90
CA GLN A 82 -0.22 -0.35 -23.81
C GLN A 82 0.54 -0.99 -22.63
N GLN A 83 1.81 -1.34 -22.87
CA GLN A 83 2.71 -2.06 -21.94
C GLN A 83 3.33 -1.19 -20.82
N SER A 84 3.00 0.10 -20.74
CA SER A 84 3.51 0.95 -19.67
C SER A 84 2.41 1.39 -18.71
N CYS A 85 2.78 1.37 -17.44
CA CYS A 85 2.01 1.98 -16.37
C CYS A 85 2.87 3.04 -15.70
N ILE A 86 2.21 3.93 -14.97
CA ILE A 86 2.86 4.97 -14.18
C ILE A 86 2.58 4.65 -12.71
N GLU A 87 3.62 4.64 -11.89
CA GLU A 87 3.52 4.50 -10.43
C GLU A 87 3.61 5.87 -9.78
N PHE A 88 2.69 6.14 -8.87
CA PHE A 88 2.76 7.19 -7.87
C PHE A 88 2.98 6.54 -6.50
N THR A 89 4.18 6.68 -5.94
CA THR A 89 4.45 6.27 -4.55
C THR A 89 3.92 7.35 -3.61
N VAL A 90 3.04 7.01 -2.67
CA VAL A 90 2.50 7.95 -1.68
C VAL A 90 3.48 8.05 -0.52
N TYR A 91 4.02 9.25 -0.25
CA TYR A 91 4.97 9.41 0.86
C TYR A 91 4.25 9.36 2.21
N PRO A 92 4.80 8.63 3.20
CA PRO A 92 4.31 8.63 4.56
C PRO A 92 4.47 10.03 5.18
N ASN A 93 3.34 10.71 5.41
CA ASN A 93 3.27 12.03 6.05
C ASN A 93 1.88 12.22 6.67
N ASP A 94 1.73 13.25 7.50
CA ASP A 94 0.46 13.53 8.20
C ASP A 94 -0.65 14.10 7.29
N GLN A 95 -0.36 14.40 6.02
CA GLN A 95 -1.37 14.81 5.04
C GLN A 95 -2.10 13.59 4.46
N ASN A 96 -1.36 12.51 4.21
CA ASN A 96 -1.87 11.30 3.57
C ASN A 96 -2.19 10.20 4.57
N PHE A 97 -1.67 10.25 5.80
CA PHE A 97 -1.79 9.17 6.79
C PHE A 97 -2.34 9.70 8.11
N SER A 98 -3.37 9.04 8.62
CA SER A 98 -3.98 9.32 9.93
C SER A 98 -4.06 8.05 10.77
N PRO A 99 -3.66 8.08 12.06
CA PRO A 99 -3.22 9.24 12.83
C PRO A 99 -1.85 9.77 12.38
N ALA A 100 -1.54 11.01 12.76
CA ALA A 100 -0.22 11.61 12.53
C ALA A 100 0.92 10.83 13.22
N GLY A 101 2.14 10.99 12.74
CA GLY A 101 3.34 10.42 13.39
C GLY A 101 3.96 9.22 12.68
N ILE A 102 3.52 8.92 11.45
CA ILE A 102 4.04 7.75 10.70
C ILE A 102 5.51 7.91 10.34
N MET A 103 5.94 9.13 10.00
CA MET A 103 7.30 9.42 9.58
C MET A 103 8.28 9.22 10.73
N GLU A 104 7.94 9.70 11.92
CA GLU A 104 8.74 9.54 13.14
C GLU A 104 8.93 8.06 13.49
N LYS A 105 7.91 7.22 13.30
CA LYS A 105 8.02 5.77 13.50
C LYS A 105 8.95 5.13 12.46
N ILE A 106 8.87 5.54 11.20
CA ILE A 106 9.78 5.05 10.15
C ILE A 106 11.22 5.45 10.46
N GLU A 107 11.46 6.70 10.87
CA GLU A 107 12.79 7.20 11.22
C GLU A 107 13.42 6.40 12.38
N GLN A 108 12.61 6.00 13.38
CA GLN A 108 13.06 5.13 14.47
C GLN A 108 13.57 3.77 13.98
N TYR A 109 13.02 3.25 12.88
CA TYR A 109 13.36 1.92 12.34
C TYR A 109 14.36 1.95 11.18
N ASN A 110 14.76 3.14 10.69
CA ASN A 110 15.57 3.28 9.48
C ASN A 110 16.85 4.13 9.68
N ASP A 111 17.36 4.20 10.92
CA ASP A 111 18.51 5.04 11.28
C ASP A 111 18.35 6.51 10.82
N GLY A 112 17.12 7.05 10.86
CA GLY A 112 16.80 8.41 10.42
C GLY A 112 16.66 8.60 8.90
N ASN A 113 16.69 7.54 8.08
CA ASN A 113 16.45 7.64 6.64
C ASN A 113 14.94 7.62 6.33
N THR A 114 14.52 8.45 5.38
CA THR A 114 13.14 8.42 4.87
C THR A 114 12.97 7.24 3.91
N ASN A 115 12.06 6.31 4.19
CA ASN A 115 11.84 5.17 3.29
C ASN A 115 10.60 5.36 2.40
N ARG A 116 10.53 4.51 1.38
CA ARG A 116 9.52 4.45 0.32
C ARG A 116 8.15 4.13 0.90
N GLY A 117 7.15 4.89 0.47
CA GLY A 117 5.76 4.62 0.77
C GLY A 117 5.37 3.17 0.47
N GLU A 118 4.74 2.53 1.44
CA GLU A 118 4.12 1.21 1.29
C GLU A 118 2.93 1.26 0.33
N VAL A 119 2.33 2.45 0.19
CA VAL A 119 1.17 2.70 -0.63
C VAL A 119 1.61 3.20 -2.01
N ARG A 120 1.17 2.49 -3.04
CA ARG A 120 1.44 2.85 -4.43
C ARG A 120 0.13 2.92 -5.19
N ILE A 121 0.00 3.94 -6.04
CA ILE A 121 -1.06 4.04 -7.03
C ILE A 121 -0.42 3.72 -8.38
N ILE A 122 -0.97 2.77 -9.11
CA ILE A 122 -0.53 2.44 -10.47
C ILE A 122 -1.65 2.84 -11.42
N THR A 123 -1.28 3.55 -12.47
CA THR A 123 -2.21 4.05 -13.49
C THR A 123 -1.82 3.52 -14.85
N ASN A 124 -2.80 3.44 -15.76
CA ASN A 124 -2.50 3.27 -17.18
C ASN A 124 -1.83 4.53 -17.75
N ASP A 125 -1.22 4.44 -18.93
CA ASP A 125 -0.44 5.53 -19.52
C ASP A 125 -1.22 6.84 -19.73
N ASN A 126 -2.53 6.74 -19.99
CA ASN A 126 -3.40 7.91 -20.16
C ASN A 126 -3.98 8.44 -18.83
N ARG A 127 -3.59 7.87 -17.69
CA ARG A 127 -3.98 8.27 -16.32
C ARG A 127 -5.51 8.29 -16.10
N SER A 128 -6.26 7.49 -16.84
CA SER A 128 -7.73 7.41 -16.74
C SER A 128 -8.23 6.30 -15.82
N GLN A 129 -7.38 5.32 -15.56
CA GLN A 129 -7.66 4.19 -14.70
C GLN A 129 -6.54 4.05 -13.69
N TYR A 130 -6.89 3.67 -12.46
CA TYR A 130 -5.92 3.47 -11.41
C TYR A 130 -6.28 2.28 -10.55
N VAL A 131 -5.22 1.78 -9.94
CA VAL A 131 -5.26 0.76 -8.90
C VAL A 131 -4.30 1.20 -7.80
N TYR A 132 -4.46 0.64 -6.62
CA TYR A 132 -3.52 0.86 -5.53
C TYR A 132 -3.14 -0.46 -4.87
N THR A 133 -1.97 -0.46 -4.24
CA THR A 133 -1.51 -1.54 -3.35
C THR A 133 -0.99 -0.92 -2.07
N THR A 134 -1.17 -1.62 -0.96
CA THR A 134 -0.66 -1.26 0.37
C THR A 134 0.21 -2.35 0.98
N ASP A 135 0.50 -3.41 0.22
CA ASP A 135 1.05 -4.67 0.71
C ASP A 135 2.21 -5.18 -0.15
N HIS A 136 3.02 -4.26 -0.67
CA HIS A 136 4.12 -4.57 -1.57
C HIS A 136 3.69 -5.36 -2.81
N GLU A 137 2.59 -4.95 -3.44
CA GLU A 137 2.12 -5.50 -4.72
C GLU A 137 1.60 -6.94 -4.63
N ALA A 138 1.37 -7.46 -3.42
CA ALA A 138 0.76 -8.77 -3.24
C ALA A 138 -0.73 -8.75 -3.64
N THR A 139 -1.41 -7.63 -3.41
CA THR A 139 -2.77 -7.38 -3.89
C THR A 139 -2.90 -5.99 -4.50
N TYR A 140 -3.82 -5.89 -5.46
CA TYR A 140 -4.24 -4.63 -6.07
C TYR A 140 -5.72 -4.41 -5.82
N CYS A 141 -6.06 -3.19 -5.43
CA CYS A 141 -7.41 -2.73 -5.17
C CYS A 141 -7.71 -1.47 -5.99
N GLY A 142 -8.97 -1.11 -6.14
CA GLY A 142 -9.39 0.10 -6.82
C GLY A 142 -10.71 -0.07 -7.56
N PRO A 143 -11.24 1.01 -8.14
CA PRO A 143 -12.59 1.04 -8.74
C PRO A 143 -12.74 0.16 -10.00
N TYR A 144 -11.67 -0.51 -10.42
CA TYR A 144 -11.65 -1.43 -11.54
C TYR A 144 -11.50 -2.86 -11.01
N ASN A 145 -12.49 -3.71 -11.32
CA ASN A 145 -12.47 -5.11 -10.95
C ASN A 145 -11.36 -5.85 -11.70
N PHE A 146 -10.38 -6.34 -10.95
CA PHE A 146 -9.42 -7.34 -11.40
C PHE A 146 -10.14 -8.69 -11.44
N LYS A 147 -10.30 -9.27 -12.62
CA LYS A 147 -10.71 -10.66 -12.77
C LYS A 147 -9.62 -11.44 -13.49
#